data_AF-A0AAV0BDX7-F1
#
_entry.id   AF-A0AAV0BDX7-F1
#
_cell.length_a   1.000
_cell.length_b   1.000
_cell.length_c   1.000
_cell.angle_alpha   90.00
_cell.angle_beta   90.00
_cell.angle_gamma   90.00
#
_symmetry.space_group_name_H-M   'P 1'
#
loop_
_entity.id
_entity.type
_entity.pdbx_description
1 polymer ?
#
loop_
_entity_poly.entity_id
_entity_poly.type
_entity_poly.pdbx_seq_one_letter_code
_entity_poly.pdbx_strand_id
1 'polypeptide(L)'
;IDLSKLARGSYRLIGQLNRQFILVLLRRDFIVAFDQHAVHERIRVENYFQLLFSKDLTLKKVREKNFEVTVANINDNSNTSCGGIPILVDRVEYEGFCRWKNSFRRWGFVYELGLASEEQEDEQFNRNEADSDKEKDFYQIVLFTVPELISSRTDRDFNLLSTVLRSCLSFFEDEAEVSTGGEDWLRQLRKCPNVLIDLINSKACRGAIMFGDELKEEDSHRLLKELSKTKLPFQCAHGRPTCYPLLKNRFKVDETIEDLREYLRDFSRPIDWEKFLIEEETQA
;
A
#
# COMPACT_ATOMS: atom_id res chain seq x y z
N ILE A 1 6.43 -24.30 -1.78
CA ILE A 1 5.36 -24.23 -0.75
C ILE A 1 4.02 -24.23 -1.47
N ASP A 2 3.08 -25.09 -1.08
CA ASP A 2 1.83 -25.30 -1.81
C ASP A 2 0.71 -24.39 -1.25
N LEU A 3 0.48 -23.27 -1.91
CA LEU A 3 -0.51 -22.27 -1.51
C LEU A 3 -1.93 -22.81 -1.46
N SER A 4 -2.24 -23.79 -2.33
CA SER A 4 -3.57 -24.40 -2.35
C SER A 4 -3.88 -25.16 -1.07
N LYS A 5 -2.85 -25.62 -0.33
CA LYS A 5 -3.00 -26.22 1.00
C LYS A 5 -3.23 -25.18 2.07
N LEU A 6 -2.59 -24.01 1.98
CA LEU A 6 -2.87 -22.88 2.87
C LEU A 6 -4.33 -22.40 2.69
N ALA A 7 -4.79 -22.28 1.45
CA ALA A 7 -6.15 -21.87 1.12
C ALA A 7 -7.22 -22.82 1.70
N ARG A 8 -6.95 -24.12 1.65
CA ARG A 8 -7.85 -25.18 2.15
C ARG A 8 -7.70 -25.49 3.64
N GLY A 9 -6.77 -24.83 4.34
CA GLY A 9 -6.46 -25.18 5.74
C GLY A 9 -5.82 -26.55 5.91
N SER A 10 -5.28 -27.14 4.83
CA SER A 10 -4.65 -28.48 4.84
C SER A 10 -3.20 -28.42 5.33
N TYR A 11 -3.01 -27.83 6.50
CA TYR A 11 -1.75 -27.69 7.22
C TYR A 11 -2.02 -27.79 8.71
N ARG A 12 -0.99 -28.09 9.48
CA ARG A 12 -1.07 -28.04 10.94
C ARG A 12 -0.30 -26.84 11.45
N LEU A 13 -0.98 -25.96 12.17
CA LEU A 13 -0.34 -24.85 12.86
C LEU A 13 0.43 -25.41 14.06
N ILE A 14 1.73 -25.10 14.11
CA ILE A 14 2.59 -25.47 15.23
C ILE A 14 2.46 -24.39 16.30
N GLY A 15 2.54 -23.12 15.90
CA GLY A 15 2.42 -21.99 16.80
C GLY A 15 3.22 -20.80 16.31
N GLN A 16 3.40 -19.82 17.19
CA GLN A 16 4.20 -18.63 16.92
C GLN A 16 5.60 -18.79 17.51
N LEU A 17 6.64 -18.60 16.69
CA LEU A 17 8.04 -18.62 17.12
C LEU A 17 8.56 -17.19 17.30
N ASN A 18 9.15 -16.93 18.47
CA ASN A 18 9.79 -15.65 18.84
C ASN A 18 8.91 -14.41 18.60
N ARG A 19 7.58 -14.55 18.56
CA ARG A 19 6.62 -13.49 18.19
C ARG A 19 6.95 -12.80 16.87
N GLN A 20 7.52 -13.55 15.94
CA GLN A 20 7.95 -13.06 14.62
C GLN A 20 7.47 -13.97 13.50
N PHE A 21 7.41 -15.28 13.76
CA PHE A 21 7.10 -16.27 12.75
C PHE A 21 5.90 -17.12 13.14
N ILE A 22 5.07 -17.44 12.15
CA ILE A 22 4.04 -18.45 12.25
C ILE A 22 4.62 -19.76 11.70
N LEU A 23 4.74 -20.78 12.53
CA LEU A 23 5.28 -22.09 12.14
C LEU A 23 4.15 -23.03 11.74
N VAL A 24 4.26 -23.64 10.55
CA VAL A 24 3.31 -24.66 10.09
C VAL A 24 4.00 -25.92 9.60
N LEU A 25 3.33 -27.04 9.81
CA LEU A 25 3.68 -28.32 9.21
C LEU A 25 2.83 -28.55 7.96
N LEU A 26 3.49 -28.59 6.80
CA LEU A 26 2.90 -28.89 5.51
C LEU A 26 3.17 -30.35 5.12
N ARG A 27 2.15 -31.01 4.59
CA ARG A 27 2.26 -32.38 4.03
C ARG A 27 2.88 -33.40 5.00
N ARG A 28 2.67 -33.22 6.32
CA ARG A 28 3.22 -34.02 7.43
C ARG A 28 4.74 -33.96 7.62
N ASP A 29 5.49 -33.50 6.61
CA ASP A 29 6.96 -33.61 6.63
C ASP A 29 7.70 -32.29 6.39
N PHE A 30 7.04 -31.14 6.21
CA PHE A 30 7.74 -29.88 5.91
C PHE A 30 7.38 -28.79 6.91
N ILE A 31 8.35 -28.37 7.71
CA ILE A 31 8.18 -27.21 8.59
C ILE A 31 8.50 -25.96 7.79
N VAL A 32 7.55 -25.02 7.77
CA VAL A 32 7.68 -23.73 7.11
C VAL A 32 7.41 -22.63 8.13
N ALA A 33 8.34 -21.68 8.21
CA ALA A 33 8.14 -20.45 8.96
C ALA A 33 7.58 -19.37 8.04
N PHE A 34 6.53 -18.69 8.47
CA PHE A 34 5.95 -17.54 7.79
C PHE A 34 6.24 -16.29 8.62
N ASP A 35 6.92 -15.29 8.04
CA ASP A 35 7.19 -14.02 8.69
C ASP A 35 5.87 -13.25 8.84
N GLN A 36 5.41 -13.06 10.08
CA GLN A 36 4.09 -12.48 10.36
C GLN A 36 3.95 -11.05 9.82
N HIS A 37 5.03 -10.27 9.87
CA HIS A 37 5.06 -8.91 9.39
C HIS A 37 5.01 -8.88 7.86
N ALA A 38 5.91 -9.62 7.21
CA ALA A 38 5.99 -9.71 5.76
C ALA A 38 4.70 -10.25 5.13
N VAL A 39 4.10 -11.27 5.76
CA VAL A 39 2.80 -11.84 5.35
C VAL A 39 1.70 -10.80 5.43
N HIS A 40 1.56 -10.12 6.58
CA HIS A 40 0.50 -9.12 6.73
C HIS A 40 0.72 -7.92 5.81
N GLU A 41 1.97 -7.47 5.62
CA GLU A 41 2.32 -6.42 4.67
C GLU A 41 1.89 -6.77 3.24
N ARG A 42 2.17 -8.00 2.78
CA ARG A 42 1.74 -8.47 1.44
C ARG A 42 0.22 -8.48 1.29
N ILE A 43 -0.51 -9.00 2.28
CA ILE A 43 -1.98 -9.01 2.24
C ILE A 43 -2.52 -7.57 2.12
N ARG A 44 -2.00 -6.65 2.94
CA ARG A 44 -2.44 -5.26 2.96
C ARG A 44 -2.14 -4.53 1.66
N VAL A 45 -0.93 -4.69 1.12
CA VAL A 45 -0.51 -3.96 -0.08
C VAL A 45 -1.34 -4.35 -1.30
N GLU A 46 -1.66 -5.65 -1.46
CA GLU A 46 -2.51 -6.09 -2.56
C GLU A 46 -3.95 -5.60 -2.41
N ASN A 47 -4.50 -5.61 -1.19
CA ASN A 47 -5.82 -5.03 -0.93
C ASN A 47 -5.84 -3.54 -1.27
N TYR A 48 -4.79 -2.78 -0.93
CA TYR A 48 -4.68 -1.38 -1.29
C TYR A 48 -4.54 -1.13 -2.78
N PHE A 49 -3.78 -1.95 -3.50
CA PHE A 49 -3.71 -1.83 -4.97
C PHE A 49 -5.04 -2.17 -5.62
N GLN A 50 -5.75 -3.18 -5.15
CA GLN A 50 -7.10 -3.49 -5.64
C GLN A 50 -8.05 -2.31 -5.44
N LEU A 51 -8.00 -1.65 -4.27
CA LEU A 51 -8.80 -0.44 -4.01
C LEU A 51 -8.36 0.73 -4.89
N LEU A 52 -7.05 0.97 -5.02
CA LEU A 52 -6.49 2.07 -5.79
C LEU A 52 -6.90 2.02 -7.27
N PHE A 53 -6.95 0.82 -7.85
CA PHE A 53 -7.34 0.62 -9.25
C PHE A 53 -8.80 0.20 -9.42
N SER A 54 -9.60 0.20 -8.35
CA SER A 54 -11.03 -0.07 -8.44
C SER A 54 -11.76 1.11 -9.10
N LYS A 55 -12.93 0.84 -9.68
CA LYS A 55 -13.79 1.89 -10.26
C LYS A 55 -14.37 2.80 -9.17
N ASP A 56 -14.50 2.28 -7.95
CA ASP A 56 -15.07 2.95 -6.79
C ASP A 56 -13.97 3.50 -5.86
N LEU A 57 -12.91 4.08 -6.44
CA LEU A 57 -11.83 4.68 -5.66
C LEU A 57 -12.38 5.76 -4.73
N THR A 58 -12.22 5.56 -3.42
CA THR A 58 -12.63 6.55 -2.42
C THR A 58 -11.69 7.75 -2.44
N LEU A 59 -12.27 8.94 -2.57
CA LEU A 59 -11.55 10.20 -2.60
C LEU A 59 -11.74 10.96 -1.29
N LYS A 60 -10.70 11.70 -0.91
CA LYS A 60 -10.74 12.65 0.19
C LYS A 60 -10.70 14.07 -0.34
N LYS A 61 -11.64 14.90 0.11
CA LYS A 61 -11.58 16.35 -0.10
C LYS A 61 -10.44 16.93 0.74
N VAL A 62 -9.55 17.68 0.11
CA VAL A 62 -8.52 18.45 0.80
C VAL A 62 -9.10 19.83 1.16
N ARG A 63 -8.69 20.38 2.30
CA ARG A 63 -9.13 21.70 2.77
C ARG A 63 -7.97 22.46 3.37
N GLU A 64 -7.94 23.77 3.13
CA GLU A 64 -7.01 24.69 3.79
C GLU A 64 -7.47 24.89 5.27
N LYS A 65 -6.94 24.04 6.16
CA LYS A 65 -7.09 24.03 7.64
C LYS A 65 -8.37 24.68 8.24
N ASN A 66 -9.41 23.88 8.42
CA ASN A 66 -10.07 23.56 9.71
C ASN A 66 -11.31 22.67 9.47
N PHE A 67 -11.34 21.51 10.14
CA PHE A 67 -12.50 20.68 10.52
C PHE A 67 -13.72 20.60 9.57
N GLU A 68 -13.82 19.49 8.81
CA GLU A 68 -14.92 18.51 8.90
C GLU A 68 -14.85 17.56 7.69
N VAL A 69 -14.87 16.25 7.98
CA VAL A 69 -14.73 15.17 7.00
C VAL A 69 -16.09 14.89 6.39
N THR A 70 -16.22 15.02 5.07
CA THR A 70 -17.35 14.47 4.31
C THR A 70 -16.79 13.58 3.20
N VAL A 71 -17.16 12.30 3.24
CA VAL A 71 -16.87 11.31 2.19
C VAL A 71 -17.63 11.74 0.94
N ALA A 72 -16.93 11.96 -0.17
CA ALA A 72 -17.55 12.32 -1.44
C ALA A 72 -17.36 11.18 -2.44
N ASN A 73 -18.45 10.76 -3.07
CA ASN A 73 -18.39 9.79 -4.17
C ASN A 73 -18.02 10.51 -5.47
N ILE A 74 -17.38 9.79 -6.40
CA ILE A 74 -16.96 10.30 -7.73
C ILE A 74 -18.14 10.86 -8.56
N ASN A 75 -19.39 10.54 -8.17
CA ASN A 75 -20.62 10.96 -8.84
C ASN A 75 -21.38 12.11 -8.15
N ASP A 76 -20.85 12.68 -7.05
CA ASP A 76 -21.53 13.79 -6.36
C ASP A 76 -21.30 15.13 -7.06
N ASN A 77 -22.31 15.60 -7.80
CA ASN A 77 -22.39 16.94 -8.40
C ASN A 77 -22.86 18.03 -7.40
N SER A 78 -22.69 17.83 -6.09
CA SER A 78 -23.09 18.84 -5.11
C SER A 78 -22.01 19.94 -4.98
N ASN A 79 -22.34 21.12 -5.51
CA ASN A 79 -21.60 22.38 -5.38
C ASN A 79 -21.54 22.85 -3.91
N THR A 80 -20.78 22.15 -3.08
CA THR A 80 -20.31 22.71 -1.80
C THR A 80 -18.98 23.40 -2.09
N SER A 81 -18.94 24.73 -1.97
CA SER A 81 -17.73 25.54 -2.11
C SER A 81 -16.74 25.21 -0.98
N CYS A 82 -16.05 24.08 -1.08
CA CYS A 82 -14.88 23.78 -0.27
C CYS A 82 -13.66 24.35 -0.98
N GLY A 83 -12.98 25.30 -0.34
CA GLY A 83 -11.71 25.85 -0.82
C GLY A 83 -10.69 24.72 -0.98
N GLY A 84 -10.33 24.43 -2.23
CA GLY A 84 -9.23 23.51 -2.53
C GLY A 84 -7.90 24.10 -2.07
N ILE A 85 -6.86 23.29 -2.11
CA ILE A 85 -5.50 23.71 -1.77
C ILE A 85 -4.84 24.35 -3.00
N PRO A 86 -4.41 25.62 -2.93
CA PRO A 86 -3.69 26.27 -4.01
C PRO A 86 -2.25 25.73 -4.11
N ILE A 87 -1.78 25.45 -5.33
CA ILE A 87 -0.44 24.94 -5.61
C ILE A 87 0.19 25.79 -6.71
N LEU A 88 1.30 26.44 -6.38
CA LEU A 88 2.09 27.22 -7.32
C LEU A 88 2.95 26.30 -8.19
N VAL A 89 2.91 26.56 -9.48
CA VAL A 89 3.58 25.78 -10.53
C VAL A 89 4.17 26.74 -11.57
N ASP A 90 5.24 26.32 -12.24
CA ASP A 90 5.77 27.08 -13.38
C ASP A 90 4.93 26.83 -14.65
N ARG A 91 5.27 27.52 -15.74
CA ARG A 91 4.57 27.38 -17.02
C ARG A 91 4.58 25.94 -17.57
N VAL A 92 5.72 25.26 -17.47
CA VAL A 92 5.90 23.90 -18.02
C VAL A 92 5.04 22.93 -17.22
N GLU A 93 5.09 23.03 -15.90
CA GLU A 93 4.26 22.25 -14.99
C GLU A 93 2.77 22.51 -15.27
N TYR A 94 2.36 23.78 -15.42
CA TYR A 94 0.98 24.15 -15.71
C TYR A 94 0.47 23.54 -17.02
N GLU A 95 1.24 23.65 -18.10
CA GLU A 95 0.93 23.02 -19.40
C GLU A 95 0.84 21.49 -19.26
N GLY A 96 1.72 20.88 -18.45
CA GLY A 96 1.69 19.47 -18.10
C GLY A 96 0.41 19.06 -17.36
N PHE A 97 0.00 19.83 -16.33
CA PHE A 97 -1.28 19.61 -15.63
C PHE A 97 -2.48 19.80 -16.58
N CYS A 98 -2.43 20.75 -17.51
CA CYS A 98 -3.46 20.90 -18.54
C CYS A 98 -3.57 19.64 -19.41
N ARG A 99 -2.42 19.14 -19.89
CA ARG A 99 -2.34 17.98 -20.79
C ARG A 99 -2.78 16.67 -20.13
N TRP A 100 -2.37 16.45 -18.89
CA TRP A 100 -2.54 15.17 -18.19
C TRP A 100 -3.69 15.14 -17.17
N LYS A 101 -4.61 16.11 -17.24
CA LYS A 101 -5.76 16.24 -16.31
C LYS A 101 -6.56 14.95 -16.12
N ASN A 102 -6.81 14.19 -17.20
CA ASN A 102 -7.52 12.92 -17.13
C ASN A 102 -6.72 11.82 -16.42
N SER A 103 -5.39 11.79 -16.59
CA SER A 103 -4.52 10.86 -15.88
C SER A 103 -4.56 11.14 -14.38
N PHE A 104 -4.39 12.41 -13.98
CA PHE A 104 -4.53 12.81 -12.57
C PHE A 104 -5.89 12.44 -11.98
N ARG A 105 -6.99 12.71 -12.70
CA ARG A 105 -8.34 12.36 -12.25
C ARG A 105 -8.51 10.86 -12.04
N ARG A 106 -7.98 10.02 -12.94
CA ARG A 106 -7.98 8.56 -12.79
C ARG A 106 -7.31 8.12 -11.49
N TRP A 107 -6.25 8.82 -11.09
CA TRP A 107 -5.52 8.58 -9.84
C TRP A 107 -6.09 9.36 -8.67
N GLY A 108 -7.34 9.84 -8.73
CA GLY A 108 -8.05 10.49 -7.63
C GLY A 108 -7.60 11.92 -7.30
N PHE A 109 -6.76 12.52 -8.13
CA PHE A 109 -6.38 13.93 -8.03
C PHE A 109 -7.31 14.78 -8.89
N VAL A 110 -8.21 15.52 -8.25
CA VAL A 110 -9.11 16.46 -8.93
C VAL A 110 -8.66 17.87 -8.59
N TYR A 111 -8.40 18.67 -9.61
CA TYR A 111 -8.03 20.08 -9.49
C TYR A 111 -8.63 20.92 -10.61
N GLU A 112 -8.68 22.22 -10.35
CA GLU A 112 -8.94 23.26 -11.35
C GLU A 112 -7.66 24.03 -11.66
N LEU A 113 -7.64 24.61 -12.86
CA LEU A 113 -6.54 25.43 -13.33
C LEU A 113 -6.93 26.88 -13.05
N GLY A 114 -6.13 27.59 -12.26
CA GLY A 114 -6.28 29.03 -12.07
C GLY A 114 -5.81 29.78 -13.32
N LEU A 115 -6.38 30.96 -13.56
CA LEU A 115 -5.80 31.91 -14.51
C LEU A 115 -4.49 32.42 -13.91
N ALA A 116 -3.47 32.63 -14.75
CA ALA A 116 -2.31 33.44 -14.37
C ALA A 116 -2.85 34.77 -13.83
N SER A 117 -2.22 35.33 -12.80
CA SER A 117 -2.47 36.73 -12.47
C SER A 117 -2.18 37.53 -13.74
N GLU A 118 -3.22 37.97 -14.44
CA GLU A 118 -3.11 39.05 -15.40
C GLU A 118 -2.59 40.22 -14.58
N GLU A 119 -1.32 40.58 -14.80
CA GLU A 119 -0.80 41.85 -14.32
C GLU A 119 -1.79 42.91 -14.75
N GLN A 120 -2.34 43.64 -13.78
CA GLN A 120 -2.96 44.91 -14.09
C GLN A 120 -1.86 45.74 -14.73
N GLU A 121 -1.98 46.00 -16.04
CA GLU A 121 -1.18 46.99 -16.75
C GLU A 121 -1.46 48.34 -16.10
N ASP A 122 -0.77 48.64 -15.00
CA ASP A 122 -0.63 50.00 -14.51
C ASP A 122 0.32 50.72 -15.48
N GLU A 123 -0.29 51.27 -16.53
CA GLU A 123 0.31 52.31 -17.34
C GLU A 123 0.82 53.43 -16.41
N GLN A 124 2.16 53.52 -16.31
CA GLN A 124 3.01 54.67 -15.98
C GLN A 124 3.98 54.40 -14.81
N PHE A 125 5.22 53.99 -15.11
CA PHE A 125 6.40 54.85 -14.88
C PHE A 125 7.73 54.21 -15.36
N ASN A 126 8.43 54.97 -16.20
CA ASN A 126 9.88 54.99 -16.48
C ASN A 126 10.71 53.69 -16.58
N ARG A 127 11.13 53.43 -17.83
CA ARG A 127 12.40 52.82 -18.23
C ARG A 127 13.54 53.13 -17.25
N ASN A 128 14.10 52.08 -16.67
CA ASN A 128 15.54 51.94 -16.45
C ASN A 128 15.93 50.49 -16.72
N GLU A 129 16.77 50.30 -17.73
CA GLU A 129 17.42 49.04 -18.07
C GLU A 129 18.49 48.73 -16.99
N ALA A 130 18.25 47.72 -16.16
CA ALA A 130 19.27 46.89 -15.50
C ALA A 130 18.60 45.90 -14.54
N ASP A 131 18.22 44.73 -15.06
CA ASP A 131 18.51 43.36 -14.56
C ASP A 131 17.46 42.45 -15.21
N SER A 132 17.84 41.68 -16.23
CA SER A 132 16.92 40.72 -16.86
C SER A 132 16.88 39.43 -16.05
N ASP A 133 16.47 39.54 -14.79
CA ASP A 133 15.91 38.39 -14.10
C ASP A 133 14.56 38.14 -14.75
N LYS A 134 14.48 37.08 -15.57
CA LYS A 134 13.21 36.64 -16.17
C LYS A 134 12.21 36.44 -15.02
N GLU A 135 11.26 37.36 -14.85
CA GLU A 135 10.11 37.16 -13.99
C GLU A 135 9.52 35.80 -14.35
N LYS A 136 9.61 34.85 -13.42
CA LYS A 136 9.03 33.53 -13.62
C LYS A 136 7.53 33.73 -13.52
N ASP A 137 6.85 33.64 -14.66
CA ASP A 137 5.39 33.50 -14.68
C ASP A 137 5.01 32.33 -13.77
N PHE A 138 4.40 32.65 -12.62
CA PHE A 138 3.88 31.65 -11.70
C PHE A 138 2.40 31.43 -12.01
N TYR A 139 2.05 30.17 -12.21
CA TYR A 139 0.68 29.75 -12.40
C TYR A 139 0.19 29.01 -11.15
N GLN A 140 -1.13 28.87 -11.03
CA GLN A 140 -1.74 28.22 -9.88
C GLN A 140 -2.69 27.12 -10.35
N ILE A 141 -2.63 25.97 -9.69
CA ILE A 141 -3.68 24.96 -9.73
C ILE A 141 -4.35 24.88 -8.36
N VAL A 142 -5.64 24.56 -8.31
CA VAL A 142 -6.41 24.43 -7.07
C VAL A 142 -6.83 22.97 -6.92
N LEU A 143 -6.17 22.24 -6.01
CA LEU A 143 -6.44 20.83 -5.76
C LEU A 143 -7.62 20.64 -4.81
N PHE A 144 -8.62 19.88 -5.21
CA PHE A 144 -9.82 19.59 -4.41
C PHE A 144 -9.79 18.20 -3.77
N THR A 145 -9.21 17.20 -4.44
CA THR A 145 -9.21 15.82 -3.91
C THR A 145 -7.88 15.11 -4.08
N VAL A 146 -7.66 14.12 -3.20
CA VAL A 146 -6.62 13.10 -3.30
C VAL A 146 -7.23 11.72 -3.04
N PRO A 147 -6.60 10.60 -3.42
CA PRO A 147 -7.01 9.27 -2.98
C PRO A 147 -7.00 9.14 -1.46
N GLU A 148 -8.06 8.59 -0.86
CA GLU A 148 -8.13 8.37 0.60
C GLU A 148 -6.98 7.48 1.10
N LEU A 149 -6.47 6.58 0.25
CA LEU A 149 -5.35 5.71 0.59
C LEU A 149 -4.09 6.51 0.98
N ILE A 150 -3.81 7.64 0.33
CA ILE A 150 -2.61 8.44 0.61
C ILE A 150 -2.87 9.63 1.55
N SER A 151 -4.15 9.95 1.80
CA SER A 151 -4.58 11.13 2.56
C SER A 151 -3.87 11.30 3.91
N SER A 152 -3.73 10.20 4.66
CA SER A 152 -3.13 10.20 5.99
C SER A 152 -1.72 10.81 6.06
N ARG A 153 -0.98 10.85 4.93
CA ARG A 153 0.34 11.48 4.85
C ARG A 153 0.30 12.85 4.18
N THR A 154 -0.58 13.05 3.20
CA THR A 154 -0.63 14.29 2.41
C THR A 154 -1.44 15.39 3.09
N ASP A 155 -2.43 15.06 3.94
CA ASP A 155 -3.31 16.05 4.59
C ASP A 155 -2.58 17.03 5.51
N ARG A 156 -1.39 16.64 6.00
CA ARG A 156 -0.61 17.41 6.98
C ARG A 156 0.72 17.90 6.43
N ASP A 157 1.05 17.53 5.19
CA ASP A 157 2.35 17.77 4.58
C ASP A 157 2.16 18.26 3.14
N PHE A 158 2.07 19.58 3.01
CA PHE A 158 1.93 20.26 1.72
C PHE A 158 3.14 20.01 0.81
N ASN A 159 4.35 19.92 1.37
CA ASN A 159 5.56 19.67 0.59
C ASN A 159 5.54 18.26 -0.02
N LEU A 160 5.10 17.27 0.77
CA LEU A 160 4.89 15.92 0.26
C LEU A 160 3.81 15.90 -0.82
N LEU A 161 2.67 16.57 -0.61
CA LEU A 161 1.60 16.64 -1.61
C LEU A 161 2.10 17.24 -2.93
N SER A 162 2.83 18.35 -2.86
CA SER A 162 3.41 19.02 -4.02
C SER A 162 4.43 18.12 -4.74
N THR A 163 5.27 17.41 -3.97
CA THR A 163 6.22 16.41 -4.50
C THR A 163 5.52 15.26 -5.20
N VAL A 164 4.41 14.76 -4.63
CA VAL A 164 3.60 13.69 -5.21
C VAL A 164 3.04 14.11 -6.57
N LEU A 165 2.45 15.31 -6.64
CA LEU A 165 1.88 15.80 -7.89
C LEU A 165 2.95 15.98 -8.98
N ARG A 166 4.10 16.57 -8.65
CA ARG A 166 5.23 16.72 -9.58
C ARG A 166 5.79 15.38 -10.05
N SER A 167 5.93 14.41 -9.14
CA SER A 167 6.39 13.06 -9.49
C SER A 167 5.40 12.33 -10.39
N CYS A 168 4.08 12.50 -10.15
CA CYS A 168 3.04 12.00 -11.05
C CYS A 168 3.10 12.67 -12.42
N LEU A 169 3.32 13.99 -12.47
CA LEU A 169 3.42 14.73 -13.72
C LEU A 169 4.58 14.20 -14.58
N SER A 170 5.78 14.13 -14.01
CA SER A 170 6.96 13.57 -14.69
C SER A 170 6.71 12.14 -15.18
N PHE A 171 6.07 11.29 -14.37
CA PHE A 171 5.71 9.94 -14.79
C PHE A 171 4.75 9.92 -15.99
N PHE A 172 3.75 10.80 -16.03
CA PHE A 172 2.80 10.83 -17.15
C PHE A 172 3.42 11.37 -18.44
N GLU A 173 4.37 12.30 -18.34
CA GLU A 173 5.11 12.82 -19.49
C GLU A 173 5.98 11.74 -20.15
N ASP A 174 6.55 10.83 -19.35
CA ASP A 174 7.38 9.73 -19.84
C ASP A 174 6.54 8.58 -20.46
N GLU A 175 5.33 8.33 -19.98
CA GLU A 175 4.50 7.16 -20.32
C GLU A 175 3.51 7.39 -21.50
N ALA A 176 3.88 8.24 -22.45
CA ALA A 176 2.93 8.88 -23.38
C ALA A 176 1.99 7.96 -24.20
N GLU A 177 2.31 6.69 -24.43
CA GLU A 177 1.49 5.83 -25.30
C GLU A 177 1.53 4.34 -24.92
N VAL A 178 0.66 3.91 -24.00
CA VAL A 178 0.40 2.48 -23.81
C VAL A 178 -1.11 2.20 -23.75
N SER A 179 -1.65 1.65 -24.83
CA SER A 179 -3.00 1.07 -24.83
C SER A 179 -3.03 -0.17 -23.93
N THR A 180 -3.99 -0.29 -23.00
CA THR A 180 -4.35 -1.62 -22.45
C THR A 180 -5.81 -1.70 -22.01
N GLY A 181 -6.48 -2.75 -22.49
CA GLY A 181 -7.63 -3.37 -21.84
C GLY A 181 -7.17 -4.50 -20.91
N GLY A 182 -7.76 -4.57 -19.72
CA GLY A 182 -7.58 -5.65 -18.76
C GLY A 182 -7.88 -5.20 -17.33
N GLU A 183 -8.72 -5.94 -16.62
CA GLU A 183 -9.16 -5.62 -15.25
C GLU A 183 -8.14 -6.00 -14.16
N ASP A 184 -7.04 -6.67 -14.52
CA ASP A 184 -6.03 -7.15 -13.56
C ASP A 184 -5.18 -6.02 -12.96
N TRP A 185 -5.29 -5.84 -11.64
CA TRP A 185 -4.50 -4.87 -10.86
C TRP A 185 -2.98 -4.97 -11.08
N LEU A 186 -2.42 -6.17 -11.32
CA LEU A 186 -0.98 -6.32 -11.58
C LEU A 186 -0.55 -5.67 -12.89
N ARG A 187 -1.42 -5.70 -13.91
CA ARG A 187 -1.15 -5.02 -15.19
C ARG A 187 -1.27 -3.51 -15.03
N GLN A 188 -2.20 -3.06 -14.19
CA GLN A 188 -2.40 -1.64 -13.89
C GLN A 188 -1.24 -1.04 -13.09
N LEU A 189 -0.51 -1.85 -12.32
CA LEU A 189 0.66 -1.40 -11.56
C LEU A 189 1.73 -0.74 -12.44
N ARG A 190 1.88 -1.18 -13.70
CA ARG A 190 2.83 -0.56 -14.65
C ARG A 190 2.48 0.88 -15.02
N LYS A 191 1.20 1.25 -14.92
CA LYS A 191 0.71 2.60 -15.21
C LYS A 191 0.59 3.47 -13.96
N CYS A 192 0.96 2.92 -12.81
CA CYS A 192 0.86 3.59 -11.53
C CYS A 192 2.13 4.40 -11.30
N PRO A 193 2.04 5.72 -11.05
CA PRO A 193 3.20 6.51 -10.65
C PRO A 193 3.93 5.87 -9.45
N ASN A 194 5.26 5.75 -9.55
CA ASN A 194 6.08 5.11 -8.51
C ASN A 194 5.86 5.73 -7.13
N VAL A 195 5.68 7.05 -7.07
CA VAL A 195 5.38 7.75 -5.80
C VAL A 195 4.12 7.22 -5.12
N LEU A 196 3.09 6.81 -5.87
CA LEU A 196 1.89 6.21 -5.31
C LEU A 196 2.16 4.78 -4.83
N ILE A 197 2.91 3.99 -5.62
CA ILE A 197 3.36 2.65 -5.21
C ILE A 197 4.09 2.72 -3.87
N ASP A 198 5.03 3.66 -3.72
CA ASP A 198 5.82 3.85 -2.51
C ASP A 198 4.97 4.28 -1.30
N LEU A 199 4.01 5.19 -1.52
CA LEU A 199 3.07 5.61 -0.47
C LEU A 199 2.19 4.44 -0.01
N ILE A 200 1.72 3.60 -0.94
CA ILE A 200 0.93 2.40 -0.63
C ILE A 200 1.76 1.35 0.10
N ASN A 201 3.00 1.08 -0.37
CA ASN A 201 3.93 0.17 0.31
C ASN A 201 4.22 0.64 1.74
N SER A 202 4.49 1.93 1.91
CA SER A 202 4.72 2.54 3.22
C SER A 202 3.49 2.43 4.14
N LYS A 203 2.28 2.65 3.60
CA LYS A 203 1.02 2.47 4.34
C LYS A 203 0.77 1.02 4.74
N ALA A 204 1.09 0.07 3.87
CA ALA A 204 0.96 -1.35 4.14
C ALA A 204 1.87 -1.77 5.30
N CYS A 205 3.15 -1.40 5.24
CA CYS A 205 4.15 -1.72 6.26
C CYS A 205 3.81 -1.12 7.62
N ARG A 206 3.47 0.17 7.69
CA ARG A 206 3.19 0.86 8.98
C ARG A 206 1.94 0.36 9.70
N GLY A 207 0.99 -0.23 8.97
CA GLY A 207 -0.19 -0.83 9.58
C GLY A 207 -0.18 -2.35 9.58
N ALA A 208 0.97 -2.97 9.23
CA ALA A 208 1.15 -4.41 9.36
C ALA A 208 1.36 -4.78 10.84
N ILE A 209 1.27 -6.08 11.12
CA ILE A 209 1.57 -6.64 12.45
C ILE A 209 3.06 -6.44 12.69
N MET A 210 3.44 -6.01 13.89
CA MET A 210 4.83 -5.74 14.23
C MET A 210 5.52 -7.01 14.73
N PHE A 211 6.86 -7.01 14.68
CA PHE A 211 7.63 -8.01 15.40
C PHE A 211 7.47 -7.82 16.91
N GLY A 212 7.28 -8.92 17.64
CA GLY A 212 7.01 -8.89 19.08
C GLY A 212 5.51 -8.94 19.42
N ASP A 213 4.63 -8.71 18.44
CA ASP A 213 3.19 -8.87 18.62
C ASP A 213 2.85 -10.35 18.78
N GLU A 214 2.08 -10.67 19.82
CA GLU A 214 1.54 -12.01 20.01
C GLU A 214 0.33 -12.25 19.10
N LEU A 215 0.28 -13.40 18.46
CA LEU A 215 -0.82 -13.79 17.58
C LEU A 215 -1.66 -14.89 18.21
N LYS A 216 -2.99 -14.70 18.16
CA LYS A 216 -3.91 -15.80 18.41
C LYS A 216 -3.82 -16.83 17.28
N GLU A 217 -4.24 -18.05 17.58
CA GLU A 217 -4.31 -19.14 16.61
C GLU A 217 -5.19 -18.76 15.41
N GLU A 218 -6.34 -18.14 15.70
CA GLU A 218 -7.30 -17.64 14.71
C GLU A 218 -6.67 -16.61 13.76
N ASP A 219 -5.85 -15.69 14.29
CA ASP A 219 -5.15 -14.69 13.51
C ASP A 219 -4.09 -15.32 12.61
N SER A 220 -3.37 -16.30 13.11
CA SER A 220 -2.39 -17.07 12.33
C SER A 220 -3.06 -17.78 11.16
N HIS A 221 -4.18 -18.46 11.41
CA HIS A 221 -4.97 -19.11 10.36
C HIS A 221 -5.51 -18.12 9.33
N ARG A 222 -6.03 -16.98 9.80
CA ARG A 222 -6.55 -15.91 8.94
C ARG A 222 -5.45 -15.37 8.03
N LEU A 223 -4.28 -15.03 8.57
CA LEU A 223 -3.14 -14.52 7.79
C LEU A 223 -2.71 -15.52 6.71
N LEU A 224 -2.55 -16.80 7.05
CA LEU A 224 -2.15 -17.81 6.06
C LEU A 224 -3.20 -18.02 4.97
N LYS A 225 -4.49 -17.96 5.33
CA LYS A 225 -5.60 -18.05 4.38
C LYS A 225 -5.64 -16.83 3.46
N GLU A 226 -5.54 -15.62 4.00
CA GLU A 226 -5.52 -14.40 3.19
C GLU A 226 -4.27 -14.34 2.29
N LEU A 227 -3.09 -14.71 2.81
CA LEU A 227 -1.87 -14.81 2.01
C LEU A 227 -2.06 -15.74 0.81
N SER A 228 -2.73 -16.87 0.99
CA SER A 228 -2.96 -17.84 -0.10
C SER A 228 -3.81 -17.28 -1.26
N LYS A 229 -4.54 -16.19 -1.04
CA LYS A 229 -5.36 -15.49 -2.05
C LYS A 229 -4.59 -14.38 -2.77
N THR A 230 -3.43 -13.97 -2.23
CA THR A 230 -2.60 -12.93 -2.85
C THR A 230 -1.92 -13.45 -4.12
N LYS A 231 -1.66 -12.55 -5.07
CA LYS A 231 -0.99 -12.88 -6.33
C LYS A 231 0.52 -13.02 -6.18
N LEU A 232 1.12 -12.32 -5.21
CA LEU A 232 2.56 -12.35 -4.92
C LEU A 232 2.85 -12.84 -3.49
N PRO A 233 2.45 -14.06 -3.12
CA PRO A 233 2.43 -14.53 -1.73
C PRO A 233 3.81 -14.80 -1.14
N PHE A 234 4.88 -14.79 -1.94
CA PHE A 234 6.23 -15.17 -1.52
C PHE A 234 7.17 -13.97 -1.24
N GLN A 235 6.68 -12.74 -1.41
CA GLN A 235 7.45 -11.52 -1.17
C GLN A 235 6.58 -10.46 -0.49
N CYS A 236 7.12 -9.66 0.42
CA CYS A 236 6.41 -8.52 1.00
C CYS A 236 6.38 -7.34 0.01
N ALA A 237 5.83 -6.18 0.41
CA ALA A 237 5.80 -4.98 -0.43
C ALA A 237 7.21 -4.46 -0.77
N HIS A 238 8.17 -4.71 0.13
CA HIS A 238 9.58 -4.32 -0.01
C HIS A 238 10.49 -5.46 -0.51
N GLY A 239 9.93 -6.58 -0.97
CA GLY A 239 10.70 -7.68 -1.56
C GLY A 239 11.30 -8.71 -0.58
N ARG A 240 11.04 -8.60 0.73
CA ARG A 240 11.47 -9.63 1.70
C ARG A 240 10.66 -10.91 1.53
N PRO A 241 11.25 -12.12 1.65
CA PRO A 241 10.48 -13.35 1.61
C PRO A 241 9.43 -13.42 2.73
N THR A 242 8.23 -13.88 2.41
CA THR A 242 7.14 -14.07 3.40
C THR A 242 7.24 -15.39 4.14
N CYS A 243 7.98 -16.37 3.59
CA CYS A 243 8.08 -17.69 4.16
C CYS A 243 9.43 -18.35 3.86
N TYR A 244 9.86 -19.20 4.80
CA TYR A 244 11.14 -19.89 4.81
C TYR A 244 10.89 -21.38 5.07
N PRO A 245 11.17 -22.27 4.10
CA PRO A 245 11.18 -23.70 4.37
C PRO A 245 12.36 -24.01 5.29
N LEU A 246 12.10 -24.45 6.51
CA LEU A 246 13.16 -24.70 7.49
C LEU A 246 13.74 -26.09 7.31
N LEU A 247 12.89 -27.11 7.46
CA LEU A 247 13.30 -28.50 7.50
C LEU A 247 12.30 -29.39 6.76
N LYS A 248 12.83 -30.38 6.06
CA LYS A 248 12.07 -31.58 5.72
C LYS A 248 12.23 -32.54 6.90
N ASN A 249 11.17 -32.74 7.67
CA ASN A 249 11.09 -33.74 8.71
C ASN A 249 11.45 -35.10 8.09
N ARG A 250 12.65 -35.59 8.40
CA ARG A 250 13.12 -36.94 8.06
C ARG A 250 13.04 -37.89 9.25
N PHE A 251 12.69 -37.36 10.41
CA PHE A 251 12.52 -38.15 11.61
C PHE A 251 11.24 -38.96 11.48
N LYS A 252 11.33 -40.27 11.77
CA LYS A 252 10.12 -41.00 12.19
C LYS A 252 9.63 -40.26 13.43
N VAL A 253 8.34 -39.96 13.48
CA VAL A 253 7.72 -39.11 14.51
C VAL A 253 8.06 -39.55 15.94
N ASP A 254 8.50 -40.80 16.13
CA ASP A 254 8.85 -41.42 17.39
C ASP A 254 10.22 -41.05 17.99
N GLU A 255 11.15 -40.46 17.22
CA GLU A 255 12.47 -40.06 17.75
C GLU A 255 12.66 -38.53 17.70
N THR A 256 12.46 -37.98 18.90
CA THR A 256 12.92 -36.69 19.45
C THR A 256 12.22 -35.39 19.04
N ILE A 257 10.94 -35.30 19.44
CA ILE A 257 10.30 -34.02 19.78
C ILE A 257 11.04 -33.35 20.96
N GLU A 258 11.63 -34.12 21.89
CA GLU A 258 12.48 -33.64 23.00
C GLU A 258 13.64 -32.74 22.56
N ASP A 259 14.37 -33.09 21.49
CA ASP A 259 15.55 -32.35 21.03
C ASP A 259 15.16 -30.98 20.43
N LEU A 260 14.05 -30.95 19.68
CA LEU A 260 13.48 -29.70 19.17
C LEU A 260 12.82 -28.88 20.29
N ARG A 261 12.19 -29.53 21.29
CA ARG A 261 11.66 -28.89 22.50
C ARG A 261 12.77 -28.25 23.33
N GLU A 262 13.95 -28.86 23.41
CA GLU A 262 15.11 -28.27 24.10
C GLU A 262 15.67 -27.08 23.32
N TYR A 263 15.84 -27.21 22.00
CA TYR A 263 16.35 -26.14 21.15
C TYR A 263 15.41 -24.91 21.05
N LEU A 264 14.08 -25.12 21.10
CA LEU A 264 13.08 -24.05 20.92
C LEU A 264 12.52 -23.48 22.24
N ARG A 265 12.84 -24.08 23.39
CA ARG A 265 12.37 -23.64 24.72
C ARG A 265 12.80 -22.23 25.11
N ASP A 266 13.91 -21.74 24.54
CA ASP A 266 14.45 -20.40 24.82
C ASP A 266 13.67 -19.26 24.15
N PHE A 267 12.72 -19.53 23.25
CA PHE A 267 11.98 -18.50 22.52
C PHE A 267 10.56 -18.29 23.09
N SER A 268 10.42 -17.24 23.91
CA SER A 268 9.31 -16.94 24.82
C SER A 268 7.87 -16.85 24.24
N ARG A 269 7.13 -17.98 24.27
CA ARG A 269 5.77 -18.23 24.84
C ARG A 269 5.34 -19.68 24.48
N PRO A 270 4.46 -20.35 25.25
CA PRO A 270 4.30 -21.80 25.16
C PRO A 270 3.49 -22.18 23.93
N ILE A 271 4.16 -22.89 23.01
CA ILE A 271 3.51 -23.67 21.95
C ILE A 271 2.68 -24.77 22.64
N ASP A 272 1.40 -24.87 22.28
CA ASP A 272 0.48 -25.90 22.80
C ASP A 272 0.80 -27.25 22.16
N TRP A 273 1.70 -27.99 22.82
CA TRP A 273 2.18 -29.29 22.37
C TRP A 273 1.17 -30.41 22.56
N GLU A 274 0.10 -30.22 23.35
CA GLU A 274 -0.92 -31.24 23.59
C GLU A 274 -1.84 -31.39 22.37
N LYS A 275 -2.12 -30.30 21.62
CA LYS A 275 -2.77 -30.35 20.29
C LYS A 275 -1.99 -31.16 19.23
N PHE A 276 -0.81 -31.70 19.58
CA PHE A 276 -0.06 -32.67 18.76
C PHE A 276 -0.54 -34.09 18.88
N LEU A 277 -1.19 -34.42 19.98
CA LEU A 277 -1.62 -35.76 20.33
C LEU A 277 -3.11 -35.86 19.96
N ILE A 278 -3.43 -36.46 18.81
CA ILE A 278 -4.79 -36.95 18.61
C ILE A 278 -4.84 -38.31 19.33
N GLU A 279 -5.65 -38.39 20.37
CA GLU A 279 -6.06 -39.65 21.00
C GLU A 279 -6.80 -40.49 19.96
N GLU A 280 -6.29 -41.69 19.65
CA GLU A 280 -7.12 -42.72 19.04
C GLU A 280 -7.88 -43.45 20.14
N GLU A 281 -9.13 -43.03 20.41
CA GLU A 281 -10.11 -43.89 21.05
C GLU A 281 -10.93 -44.66 19.98
N THR A 282 -10.84 -45.98 20.08
CA THR A 282 -11.84 -47.01 19.70
C THR A 282 -12.19 -47.21 18.22
N GLN A 283 -11.75 -48.34 17.65
CA GLN A 283 -12.64 -49.48 17.33
C GLN A 283 -11.87 -50.66 16.67
N ALA A 284 -12.11 -51.84 17.27
CA ALA A 284 -11.92 -53.23 16.80
C ALA A 284 -10.50 -53.78 16.65
#